data_AF-A0A2V5P7I4-F1
#
_entry.id   AF-A0A2V5P7I4-F1
#
_cell.length_a   1.000
_cell.length_b   1.000
_cell.length_c   1.000
_cell.angle_alpha   90.00
_cell.angle_beta   90.00
_cell.angle_gamma   90.00
#
_symmetry.space_group_name_H-M   'P 1'
#
loop_
_entity.id
_entity.type
_entity.pdbx_description
1 polymer ?
#
loop_
_entity_poly.entity_id
_entity_poly.type
_entity_poly.pdbx_seq_one_letter_code
_entity_poly.pdbx_strand_id
1 'polypeptide(L)'
;PDGAWEPTRFAVVGLGKLGGQELNYSSDVDVLFIYTDEGHVFKEPPRKQADTEHALSNHQFFKRLAEAFIAEVTRTTPDGTLYRIDLRLRPEGDAGPLVRSLGSYENFYAQWGQTWERMMLIKARGVAGDTALAAEFLEMIQPYRYPRSLGEGALREIAAMKSRIEKEIVKSGEKDRNVKLGRGGIREIEFVAQAAQLLHAG
;
A
#
# COMPACT_ATOMS: atom_id res chain seq x y z
N PRO A 1 25.67 -19.74 -11.32
CA PRO A 1 26.33 -20.78 -12.14
C PRO A 1 25.40 -21.91 -12.61
N ASP A 2 24.21 -22.09 -12.01
CA ASP A 2 23.24 -23.05 -12.54
C ASP A 2 22.24 -22.44 -13.53
N GLY A 3 22.31 -21.13 -13.79
CA GLY A 3 21.54 -20.50 -14.88
C GLY A 3 20.02 -20.65 -14.76
N ALA A 4 19.49 -20.88 -13.55
CA ALA A 4 18.07 -20.91 -13.30
C ALA A 4 17.54 -19.47 -13.27
N TRP A 5 17.04 -19.02 -14.41
CA TRP A 5 16.29 -17.78 -14.55
C TRP A 5 14.92 -17.96 -13.94
N GLU A 6 14.58 -17.14 -12.97
CA GLU A 6 13.26 -17.18 -12.35
C GLU A 6 12.42 -16.00 -12.86
N PRO A 7 11.13 -16.23 -13.20
CA PRO A 7 10.21 -15.15 -13.47
C PRO A 7 10.11 -14.22 -12.27
N THR A 8 10.41 -12.94 -12.46
CA THR A 8 10.14 -11.91 -11.45
C THR A 8 8.72 -11.37 -11.65
N ARG A 9 7.95 -11.26 -10.55
CA ARG A 9 6.53 -10.93 -10.58
C ARG A 9 6.31 -9.50 -10.07
N PHE A 10 5.18 -8.93 -10.44
CA PHE A 10 4.75 -7.60 -10.02
C PHE A 10 3.27 -7.62 -9.63
N ALA A 11 2.92 -6.95 -8.54
CA ALA A 11 1.56 -6.85 -8.03
C ALA A 11 1.22 -5.42 -7.62
N VAL A 12 -0.06 -5.07 -7.75
CA VAL A 12 -0.64 -3.83 -7.26
C VAL A 12 -1.59 -4.19 -6.11
N VAL A 13 -1.37 -3.60 -4.95
CA VAL A 13 -2.22 -3.77 -3.77
C VAL A 13 -3.00 -2.49 -3.53
N GLY A 14 -4.32 -2.59 -3.58
CA GLY A 14 -5.22 -1.51 -3.23
C GLY A 14 -5.33 -1.34 -1.73
N LEU A 15 -5.38 -0.09 -1.28
CA LEU A 15 -5.60 0.32 0.10
C LEU A 15 -6.91 1.12 0.22
N GLY A 16 -7.21 1.59 1.44
CA GLY A 16 -8.31 2.52 1.68
C GLY A 16 -9.63 2.01 1.11
N LYS A 17 -10.35 2.87 0.36
CA LYS A 17 -11.64 2.50 -0.24
C LYS A 17 -11.53 1.49 -1.36
N LEU A 18 -10.43 1.50 -2.13
CA LEU A 18 -10.22 0.53 -3.20
C LEU A 18 -10.10 -0.88 -2.60
N GLY A 19 -9.20 -1.07 -1.65
CA GLY A 19 -8.99 -2.37 -1.02
C GLY A 19 -10.15 -2.80 -0.09
N GLY A 20 -10.87 -1.84 0.47
CA GLY A 20 -12.12 -2.06 1.21
C GLY A 20 -13.35 -2.37 0.34
N GLN A 21 -13.27 -2.22 -0.99
CA GLN A 21 -14.41 -2.33 -1.91
C GLN A 21 -15.52 -1.30 -1.65
N GLU A 22 -15.14 -0.08 -1.32
CA GLU A 22 -16.02 1.02 -0.91
C GLU A 22 -15.77 2.28 -1.76
N LEU A 23 -15.42 2.12 -3.04
CA LEU A 23 -15.16 3.26 -3.92
C LEU A 23 -16.42 4.11 -4.13
N ASN A 24 -16.28 5.41 -3.90
CA ASN A 24 -17.28 6.41 -4.31
C ASN A 24 -16.99 6.88 -5.75
N TYR A 25 -17.99 7.50 -6.38
CA TYR A 25 -17.94 8.01 -7.77
C TYR A 25 -16.68 8.83 -8.12
N SER A 26 -16.15 9.63 -7.19
CA SER A 26 -14.96 10.47 -7.39
C SER A 26 -13.87 10.17 -6.36
N SER A 27 -13.58 8.89 -6.12
CA SER A 27 -12.48 8.49 -5.23
C SER A 27 -11.14 8.48 -5.95
N ASP A 28 -10.12 8.96 -5.24
CA ASP A 28 -8.74 8.56 -5.53
C ASP A 28 -8.57 7.06 -5.24
N VAL A 29 -7.68 6.39 -5.98
CA VAL A 29 -7.28 5.01 -5.71
C VAL A 29 -5.94 4.98 -5.01
N ASP A 30 -5.94 4.46 -3.78
CA ASP A 30 -4.74 4.28 -2.97
C ASP A 30 -4.09 2.94 -3.33
N VAL A 31 -2.83 2.94 -3.77
CA VAL A 31 -2.13 1.70 -4.18
C VAL A 31 -0.70 1.59 -3.66
N LEU A 32 -0.25 0.35 -3.48
CA LEU A 32 1.14 -0.06 -3.29
C LEU A 32 1.59 -0.89 -4.48
N PHE A 33 2.87 -0.78 -4.84
CA PHE A 33 3.49 -1.53 -5.92
C PHE A 33 4.59 -2.45 -5.37
N ILE A 34 4.48 -3.73 -5.70
CA ILE A 34 5.28 -4.79 -5.11
C ILE A 34 5.90 -5.62 -6.22
N TYR A 35 7.17 -5.98 -6.08
CA TYR A 35 7.81 -7.01 -6.89
C TYR A 35 8.40 -8.11 -6.00
N THR A 36 8.71 -9.28 -6.57
CA THR A 36 9.12 -10.46 -5.79
C THR A 36 10.42 -10.21 -5.03
N ASP A 37 11.55 -10.09 -5.74
CA ASP A 37 12.88 -10.02 -5.14
C ASP A 37 13.80 -9.00 -5.82
N GLU A 38 14.86 -8.62 -5.11
CA GLU A 38 15.97 -7.89 -5.72
C GLU A 38 16.70 -8.76 -6.74
N GLY A 39 17.26 -8.12 -7.76
CA GLY A 39 17.89 -8.84 -8.86
C GLY A 39 18.06 -7.94 -10.07
N HIS A 40 18.24 -8.56 -11.24
CA HIS A 40 18.43 -7.86 -12.50
C HIS A 40 17.51 -8.43 -13.58
N VAL A 41 16.92 -7.53 -14.37
CA VAL A 41 16.13 -7.85 -15.56
C VAL A 41 17.01 -7.66 -16.80
N PHE A 42 17.00 -8.66 -17.67
CA PHE A 42 17.69 -8.66 -18.95
C PHE A 42 16.66 -8.75 -20.08
N LYS A 43 16.89 -8.05 -21.18
CA LYS A 43 16.04 -8.17 -22.38
C LYS A 43 16.14 -9.55 -23.03
N GLU A 44 17.32 -10.16 -22.95
CA GLU A 44 17.62 -11.49 -23.44
C GLU A 44 18.37 -12.26 -22.34
N PRO A 45 18.22 -13.60 -22.23
CA PRO A 45 19.00 -14.38 -21.28
C PRO A 45 20.51 -14.16 -21.49
N PRO A 46 21.25 -13.61 -20.50
CA PRO A 46 22.66 -13.30 -20.69
C PRO A 46 23.48 -14.58 -20.83
N ARG A 47 24.42 -14.58 -21.78
CA ARG A 47 25.22 -15.76 -22.13
C ARG A 47 26.37 -16.02 -21.15
N LYS A 48 26.76 -15.02 -20.36
CA LYS A 48 27.78 -15.08 -19.31
C LYS A 48 27.39 -14.16 -18.15
N GLN A 49 27.90 -14.46 -16.95
CA GLN A 49 27.65 -13.70 -15.72
C GLN A 49 28.15 -12.24 -15.77
N ALA A 50 28.95 -11.88 -16.78
CA ALA A 50 29.53 -10.56 -17.00
C ALA A 50 28.65 -9.59 -17.82
N ASP A 51 27.52 -10.03 -18.39
CA ASP A 51 26.64 -9.16 -19.21
C ASP A 51 25.68 -8.26 -18.37
N THR A 52 26.00 -8.07 -17.09
CA THR A 52 25.20 -7.24 -16.16
C THR A 52 25.36 -5.75 -16.38
N GLU A 53 26.38 -5.29 -17.13
CA GLU A 53 26.62 -3.86 -17.39
C GLU A 53 25.46 -3.17 -18.12
N HIS A 54 24.63 -3.95 -18.84
CA HIS A 54 23.43 -3.44 -19.54
C HIS A 54 22.11 -3.88 -18.89
N ALA A 55 22.17 -4.53 -17.72
CA ALA A 55 20.97 -5.00 -17.03
C ALA A 55 20.36 -3.89 -16.18
N LEU A 56 19.02 -3.80 -16.18
CA LEU A 56 18.32 -2.97 -15.21
C LEU A 56 18.19 -3.77 -13.91
N SER A 57 18.33 -3.12 -12.76
CA SER A 57 17.90 -3.78 -11.53
C SER A 57 16.38 -4.01 -11.57
N ASN A 58 15.89 -5.04 -10.87
CA ASN A 58 14.45 -5.28 -10.71
C ASN A 58 13.75 -4.01 -10.23
N HIS A 59 14.31 -3.33 -9.24
CA HIS A 59 13.81 -2.05 -8.76
C HIS A 59 13.65 -1.01 -9.89
N GLN A 60 14.69 -0.80 -10.71
CA GLN A 60 14.63 0.17 -11.82
C GLN A 60 13.58 -0.22 -12.86
N PHE A 61 13.50 -1.51 -13.20
CA PHE A 61 12.52 -2.01 -14.16
C PHE A 61 11.08 -1.83 -13.65
N PHE A 62 10.79 -2.26 -12.42
CA PHE A 62 9.45 -2.16 -11.85
C PHE A 62 9.06 -0.73 -11.50
N LYS A 63 10.01 0.14 -11.16
CA LYS A 63 9.75 1.57 -11.03
C LYS A 63 9.22 2.15 -12.34
N ARG A 64 9.87 1.84 -13.47
CA ARG A 64 9.40 2.27 -14.80
C ARG A 64 8.04 1.67 -15.14
N LEU A 65 7.80 0.41 -14.78
CA LEU A 65 6.49 -0.23 -14.98
C LEU A 65 5.39 0.46 -14.17
N ALA A 66 5.65 0.78 -12.91
CA ALA A 66 4.72 1.51 -12.05
C ALA A 66 4.46 2.92 -12.57
N GLU A 67 5.50 3.64 -13.02
CA GLU A 67 5.37 4.96 -13.66
C GLU A 67 4.50 4.90 -14.93
N ALA A 68 4.71 3.89 -15.78
CA ALA A 68 3.90 3.68 -16.98
C ALA A 68 2.44 3.33 -16.64
N PHE A 69 2.22 2.49 -15.63
CA PHE A 69 0.89 2.17 -15.11
C PHE A 69 0.17 3.43 -14.62
N ILE A 70 0.85 4.25 -13.81
CA ILE A 70 0.29 5.51 -13.29
C ILE A 70 -0.05 6.45 -14.45
N ALA A 71 0.88 6.62 -15.39
CA ALA A 71 0.70 7.48 -16.55
C ALA A 71 -0.54 7.07 -17.36
N GLU A 72 -0.77 5.77 -17.56
CA GLU A 72 -1.92 5.28 -18.31
C GLU A 72 -3.24 5.45 -17.54
N VAL A 73 -3.27 5.10 -16.25
CA VAL A 73 -4.49 5.23 -15.42
C VAL A 73 -4.90 6.69 -15.23
N THR A 74 -3.92 7.59 -15.15
CA THR A 74 -4.15 9.04 -14.96
C THR A 74 -4.21 9.81 -16.27
N ARG A 75 -4.06 9.15 -17.43
CA ARG A 75 -4.08 9.79 -18.74
C ARG A 75 -5.44 10.44 -18.99
N THR A 76 -5.41 11.72 -19.38
CA THR A 76 -6.61 12.42 -19.84
C THR A 76 -6.85 12.13 -21.32
N THR A 77 -8.06 11.71 -21.65
CA THR A 77 -8.54 11.43 -23.00
C THR A 77 -9.77 12.29 -23.31
N PRO A 78 -10.28 12.30 -24.55
CA PRO A 78 -11.57 12.92 -24.85
C PRO A 78 -12.73 12.38 -23.99
N ASP A 79 -12.63 11.14 -23.52
CA ASP A 79 -13.61 10.49 -22.63
C ASP A 79 -13.35 10.76 -21.13
N GLY A 80 -12.36 11.60 -20.81
CA GLY A 80 -11.94 11.91 -19.45
C GLY A 80 -10.74 11.10 -18.97
N THR A 81 -10.62 10.96 -17.65
CA THR A 81 -9.56 10.22 -16.96
C THR A 81 -10.15 9.02 -16.24
N LEU A 82 -9.43 7.90 -16.18
CA LEU A 82 -9.90 6.69 -15.51
C LEU A 82 -9.95 6.86 -13.98
N TYR A 83 -8.79 7.04 -13.34
CA TYR A 83 -8.71 7.33 -11.90
C TYR A 83 -7.57 8.30 -11.59
N ARG A 84 -7.72 9.03 -10.49
CA ARG A 84 -6.61 9.68 -9.80
C ARG A 84 -5.98 8.66 -8.85
N ILE A 85 -4.64 8.60 -8.80
CA ILE A 85 -3.91 7.68 -7.93
C ILE A 85 -3.30 8.47 -6.76
N ASP A 86 -3.47 7.95 -5.54
CA ASP A 86 -2.79 8.44 -4.34
C ASP A 86 -1.74 7.42 -3.88
N LEU A 87 -0.51 7.88 -3.69
CA LEU A 87 0.65 7.04 -3.34
C LEU A 87 1.21 7.38 -1.97
N ARG A 88 0.59 8.30 -1.22
CA ARG A 88 1.12 8.82 0.05
C ARG A 88 1.09 7.79 1.17
N LEU A 89 0.34 6.71 0.99
CA LEU A 89 0.20 5.60 1.94
C LEU A 89 1.30 4.54 1.83
N ARG A 90 2.24 4.68 0.88
CA ARG A 90 3.41 3.80 0.81
C ARG A 90 4.36 4.07 1.99
N PRO A 91 5.18 3.08 2.40
CA PRO A 91 6.22 3.28 3.41
C PRO A 91 7.07 4.51 3.12
N GLU A 92 7.24 5.38 4.13
CA GLU A 92 7.95 6.67 4.05
C GLU A 92 7.26 7.73 3.17
N GLY A 93 6.01 7.49 2.77
CA GLY A 93 5.18 8.44 2.02
C GLY A 93 5.88 8.93 0.75
N ASP A 94 5.83 10.24 0.51
CA ASP A 94 6.44 10.85 -0.69
C ASP A 94 7.96 10.72 -0.77
N ALA A 95 8.63 10.57 0.38
CA ALA A 95 10.08 10.35 0.44
C ALA A 95 10.46 8.88 0.15
N GLY A 96 9.51 7.95 0.25
CA GLY A 96 9.73 6.54 0.03
C GLY A 96 9.78 6.14 -1.45
N PRO A 97 10.46 5.03 -1.78
CA PRO A 97 10.47 4.46 -3.12
C PRO A 97 9.05 4.16 -3.60
N LEU A 98 8.83 4.37 -4.91
CA LEU A 98 7.54 4.10 -5.55
C LEU A 98 7.17 2.61 -5.53
N VAL A 99 8.17 1.74 -5.67
CA VAL A 99 8.03 0.28 -5.71
C VAL A 99 9.01 -0.34 -4.72
N ARG A 100 8.66 -1.49 -4.15
CA ARG A 100 9.55 -2.26 -3.25
C ARG A 100 9.45 -3.75 -3.52
N SER A 101 10.53 -4.47 -3.26
CA SER A 101 10.50 -5.93 -3.18
C SER A 101 9.66 -6.38 -1.99
N LEU A 102 9.17 -7.62 -2.04
CA LEU A 102 8.45 -8.23 -0.91
C LEU A 102 9.31 -8.21 0.36
N GLY A 103 10.58 -8.60 0.26
CA GLY A 103 11.54 -8.55 1.36
C GLY A 103 11.83 -7.12 1.87
N SER A 104 11.78 -6.10 1.01
CA SER A 104 11.92 -4.70 1.45
C SER A 104 10.71 -4.24 2.28
N TYR A 105 9.48 -4.65 1.91
CA TYR A 105 8.29 -4.39 2.73
C TYR A 105 8.35 -5.10 4.09
N GLU A 106 8.76 -6.38 4.10
CA GLU A 106 8.91 -7.16 5.33
C GLU A 106 9.88 -6.48 6.31
N ASN A 107 11.08 -6.16 5.82
CA ASN A 107 12.09 -5.45 6.62
C ASN A 107 11.56 -4.11 7.12
N PHE A 108 10.81 -3.37 6.29
CA PHE A 108 10.27 -2.09 6.69
C PHE A 108 9.27 -2.22 7.85
N TYR A 109 8.27 -3.08 7.71
CA TYR A 109 7.24 -3.24 8.74
C TYR A 109 7.77 -3.90 10.02
N ALA A 110 8.81 -4.73 9.92
CA ALA A 110 9.48 -5.30 11.08
C ALA A 110 10.24 -4.26 11.91
N GLN A 111 10.85 -3.26 11.27
CA GLN A 111 11.77 -2.33 11.95
C GLN A 111 11.16 -0.94 12.21
N TRP A 112 10.40 -0.40 11.27
CA TRP A 112 9.93 0.99 11.31
C TRP A 112 8.42 1.15 11.21
N GLY A 113 7.68 0.04 11.09
CA GLY A 113 6.23 0.05 10.94
C GLY A 113 5.51 0.77 12.09
N GLN A 114 4.64 1.71 11.74
CA GLN A 114 3.86 2.50 12.69
C GLN A 114 2.43 1.98 12.87
N THR A 115 1.83 2.25 14.04
CA THR A 115 0.46 1.80 14.37
C THR A 115 -0.59 2.25 13.35
N TRP A 116 -0.46 3.44 12.75
CA TRP A 116 -1.38 3.88 11.70
C TRP A 116 -1.27 3.05 10.41
N GLU A 117 -0.08 2.55 10.08
CA GLU A 117 0.12 1.67 8.92
C GLU A 117 -0.54 0.31 9.16
N ARG A 118 -0.55 -0.19 10.40
CA ARG A 118 -1.32 -1.41 10.74
C ARG A 118 -2.80 -1.23 10.43
N MET A 119 -3.38 -0.12 10.87
CA MET A 119 -4.80 0.21 10.61
C MET A 119 -5.08 0.38 9.12
N MET A 120 -4.18 1.06 8.39
CA MET A 120 -4.28 1.23 6.94
C MET A 120 -4.29 -0.11 6.20
N LEU A 121 -3.36 -1.01 6.55
CA LEU A 121 -3.20 -2.32 5.92
C LEU A 121 -4.38 -3.27 6.19
N ILE A 122 -5.30 -2.95 7.12
CA ILE A 122 -6.55 -3.70 7.31
C ILE A 122 -7.34 -3.82 6.01
N LYS A 123 -7.33 -2.78 5.18
CA LYS A 123 -8.02 -2.78 3.89
C LYS A 123 -7.12 -3.22 2.73
N ALA A 124 -5.89 -3.72 2.97
CA ALA A 124 -5.00 -4.14 1.88
C ALA A 124 -5.59 -5.32 1.09
N ARG A 125 -5.56 -5.21 -0.25
CA ARG A 125 -6.09 -6.24 -1.16
C ARG A 125 -5.34 -6.24 -2.49
N GLY A 126 -5.02 -7.40 -3.05
CA GLY A 126 -4.53 -7.50 -4.43
C GLY A 126 -5.58 -7.03 -5.44
N VAL A 127 -5.22 -6.09 -6.32
CA VAL A 127 -6.15 -5.49 -7.31
C VAL A 127 -5.70 -5.64 -8.76
N ALA A 128 -4.41 -5.82 -9.01
CA ALA A 128 -3.87 -6.07 -10.34
C ALA A 128 -2.49 -6.76 -10.27
N GLY A 129 -2.02 -7.29 -11.40
CA GLY A 129 -0.75 -8.00 -11.49
C GLY A 129 -0.84 -9.45 -11.02
N ASP A 130 0.27 -9.99 -10.54
CA ASP A 130 0.38 -11.38 -10.10
C ASP A 130 -0.38 -11.62 -8.79
N THR A 131 -1.36 -12.52 -8.84
CA THR A 131 -2.23 -12.81 -7.70
C THR A 131 -1.53 -13.58 -6.59
N ALA A 132 -0.54 -14.42 -6.92
CA ALA A 132 0.24 -15.16 -5.94
C ALA A 132 1.15 -14.22 -5.14
N LEU A 133 1.84 -13.28 -5.81
CA LEU A 133 2.65 -12.27 -5.13
C LEU A 133 1.80 -11.35 -4.23
N ALA A 134 0.60 -10.97 -4.68
CA ALA A 134 -0.32 -10.21 -3.84
C ALA A 134 -0.74 -11.02 -2.59
N ALA A 135 -1.00 -12.33 -2.74
CA ALA A 135 -1.31 -13.21 -1.62
C ALA A 135 -0.11 -13.34 -0.66
N GLU A 136 1.10 -13.57 -1.18
CA GLU A 136 2.35 -13.60 -0.42
C GLU A 136 2.54 -12.32 0.41
N PHE A 137 2.28 -11.14 -0.17
CA PHE A 137 2.32 -9.88 0.58
C PHE A 137 1.27 -9.83 1.70
N LEU A 138 0.03 -10.24 1.42
CA LEU A 138 -1.05 -10.21 2.41
C LEU A 138 -0.80 -11.17 3.57
N GLU A 139 -0.18 -12.33 3.30
CA GLU A 139 0.28 -13.27 4.33
C GLU A 139 1.44 -12.68 5.14
N MET A 140 2.44 -12.11 4.47
CA MET A 140 3.60 -11.49 5.13
C MET A 140 3.19 -10.37 6.10
N ILE A 141 2.25 -9.50 5.72
CA ILE A 141 1.78 -8.43 6.60
C ILE A 141 0.78 -8.89 7.66
N GLN A 142 0.26 -10.13 7.59
CA GLN A 142 -0.75 -10.62 8.54
C GLN A 142 -0.32 -10.47 10.02
N PRO A 143 0.86 -10.96 10.46
CA PRO A 143 1.31 -10.79 11.85
C PRO A 143 1.59 -9.32 12.23
N TYR A 144 1.91 -8.48 11.25
CA TYR A 144 2.09 -7.04 11.47
C TYR A 144 0.74 -6.33 11.63
N ARG A 145 -0.24 -6.65 10.79
CA ARG A 145 -1.58 -6.06 10.84
C ARG A 145 -2.38 -6.52 12.05
N TYR A 146 -2.28 -7.80 12.41
CA TYR A 146 -3.01 -8.44 13.51
C TYR A 146 -2.03 -9.13 14.46
N PRO A 147 -1.35 -8.37 15.33
CA PRO A 147 -0.42 -8.95 16.29
C PRO A 147 -1.19 -9.64 17.42
N ARG A 148 -0.65 -10.77 17.93
CA ARG A 148 -1.23 -11.52 19.07
C ARG A 148 -1.38 -10.68 20.34
N SER A 149 -0.50 -9.70 20.52
CA SER A 149 -0.57 -8.73 21.60
C SER A 149 -0.08 -7.39 21.11
N LEU A 150 -0.76 -6.33 21.56
CA LEU A 150 -0.30 -4.96 21.39
C LEU A 150 0.39 -4.50 22.66
N GLY A 151 1.49 -3.78 22.52
CA GLY A 151 2.13 -3.11 23.64
C GLY A 151 1.17 -2.09 24.28
N GLU A 152 1.37 -1.79 25.56
CA GLU A 152 0.52 -0.85 26.32
C GLU A 152 0.44 0.56 25.70
N GLY A 153 1.41 0.93 24.86
CA GLY A 153 1.43 2.18 24.12
C GLY A 153 0.43 2.25 22.94
N ALA A 154 0.05 1.11 22.36
CA ALA A 154 -0.74 1.09 21.12
C ALA A 154 -2.13 1.73 21.30
N LEU A 155 -2.79 1.49 22.43
CA LEU A 155 -4.08 2.12 22.74
C LEU A 155 -3.97 3.65 22.83
N ARG A 156 -2.87 4.15 23.41
CA ARG A 156 -2.61 5.60 23.47
C ARG A 156 -2.35 6.18 22.08
N GLU A 157 -1.62 5.46 21.23
CA GLU A 157 -1.37 5.87 19.85
C GLU A 157 -2.65 5.90 19.00
N ILE A 158 -3.49 4.87 19.13
CA ILE A 158 -4.82 4.83 18.49
C ILE A 158 -5.65 6.03 18.97
N ALA A 159 -5.75 6.27 20.27
CA ALA A 159 -6.50 7.42 20.81
C ALA A 159 -5.94 8.77 20.33
N ALA A 160 -4.61 8.92 20.28
CA ALA A 160 -3.96 10.13 19.78
C ALA A 160 -4.26 10.36 18.29
N MET A 161 -4.26 9.28 17.49
CA MET A 161 -4.61 9.33 16.07
C MET A 161 -6.06 9.76 15.86
N LYS A 162 -7.00 9.22 16.64
CA LYS A 162 -8.41 9.66 16.62
C LYS A 162 -8.52 11.16 16.90
N SER A 163 -7.89 11.63 17.97
CA SER A 163 -7.93 13.05 18.35
C SER A 163 -7.35 13.97 17.26
N ARG A 164 -6.28 13.54 16.59
CA ARG A 164 -5.67 14.29 15.49
C ARG A 164 -6.62 14.41 14.30
N ILE A 165 -7.22 13.30 13.89
CA ILE A 165 -8.20 13.25 12.79
C ILE A 165 -9.38 14.20 13.07
N GLU A 166 -9.90 14.22 14.30
CA GLU A 166 -11.03 15.07 14.68
C GLU A 166 -10.70 16.57 14.73
N LYS A 167 -9.45 16.92 15.09
CA LYS A 167 -9.00 18.31 15.20
C LYS A 167 -8.58 18.91 13.86
N GLU A 168 -7.88 18.14 13.03
CA GLU A 168 -7.22 18.66 11.82
C GLU A 168 -8.12 18.65 10.57
N ILE A 169 -9.20 17.86 10.55
CA ILE A 169 -9.95 17.63 9.30
C ILE A 169 -11.33 18.29 9.27
N VAL A 170 -11.99 18.52 10.41
CA VAL A 170 -13.35 19.09 10.40
C VAL A 170 -13.33 20.60 10.63
N LYS A 171 -13.71 21.36 9.60
CA LYS A 171 -13.94 22.81 9.74
C LYS A 171 -15.00 23.07 10.81
N SER A 172 -14.74 24.09 11.64
CA SER A 172 -15.72 24.64 12.58
C SER A 172 -17.05 24.91 11.85
N GLY A 173 -18.14 24.28 12.29
CA GLY A 173 -19.49 24.44 11.71
C GLY A 173 -19.98 23.30 10.79
N GLU A 174 -19.12 22.35 10.38
CA GLU A 174 -19.53 21.23 9.51
C GLU A 174 -19.69 19.89 10.25
N LYS A 175 -19.37 19.85 11.56
CA LYS A 175 -19.35 18.63 12.38
C LYS A 175 -20.66 17.86 12.40
N ASP A 176 -21.80 18.54 12.33
CA ASP A 176 -23.12 17.91 12.41
C ASP A 176 -23.71 17.54 11.04
N ARG A 177 -23.07 17.95 9.94
CA ARG A 177 -23.59 17.78 8.57
C ARG A 177 -22.67 17.00 7.64
N ASN A 178 -21.38 16.89 7.96
CA ASN A 178 -20.43 16.18 7.14
C ASN A 178 -20.56 14.67 7.31
N VAL A 179 -21.16 13.98 6.34
CA VAL A 179 -21.40 12.52 6.39
C VAL A 179 -20.12 11.70 6.58
N LYS A 180 -18.98 12.19 6.07
CA LYS A 180 -17.71 11.46 6.13
C LYS A 180 -16.95 11.73 7.43
N LEU A 181 -16.85 13.00 7.81
CA LEU A 181 -15.93 13.48 8.84
C LEU A 181 -16.63 14.02 10.09
N GLY A 182 -17.95 14.21 10.02
CA GLY A 182 -18.76 14.65 11.14
C GLY A 182 -18.90 13.58 12.21
N ARG A 183 -19.55 13.95 13.32
CA ARG A 183 -19.79 13.05 14.45
C ARG A 183 -20.66 11.86 14.01
N GLY A 184 -20.23 10.64 14.30
CA GLY A 184 -20.89 9.42 13.83
C GLY A 184 -20.77 9.18 12.32
N GLY A 185 -19.92 9.95 11.63
CA GLY A 185 -19.70 9.82 10.20
C GLY A 185 -18.90 8.57 9.83
N ILE A 186 -18.77 8.34 8.52
CA ILE A 186 -18.11 7.16 7.95
C ILE A 186 -16.71 6.93 8.55
N ARG A 187 -15.89 7.99 8.66
CA ARG A 187 -14.52 7.86 9.17
C ARG A 187 -14.47 7.45 10.64
N GLU A 188 -15.44 7.85 11.46
CA GLU A 188 -15.51 7.43 12.86
C GLU A 188 -15.88 5.95 12.97
N ILE A 189 -16.83 5.49 12.16
CA ILE A 189 -17.22 4.07 12.08
C ILE A 189 -16.03 3.22 11.63
N GLU A 190 -15.35 3.62 10.56
CA GLU A 190 -14.15 2.94 10.06
C GLU A 190 -13.08 2.85 11.15
N PHE A 191 -12.82 3.96 11.85
CA PHE A 191 -11.82 4.01 12.91
C PHE A 191 -12.14 3.04 14.05
N VAL A 192 -13.39 3.01 14.51
CA VAL A 192 -13.82 2.10 15.59
C VAL A 192 -13.71 0.64 15.15
N ALA A 193 -14.17 0.32 13.94
CA ALA A 193 -14.07 -1.04 13.40
C ALA A 193 -12.60 -1.49 13.28
N GLN A 194 -11.73 -0.65 12.71
CA GLN A 194 -10.31 -0.95 12.56
C GLN A 194 -9.58 -1.06 13.90
N ALA A 195 -9.91 -0.21 14.87
CA ALA A 195 -9.36 -0.30 16.23
C ALA A 195 -9.76 -1.63 16.90
N ALA A 196 -11.02 -2.05 16.77
CA ALA A 196 -11.49 -3.33 17.28
C ALA A 196 -10.79 -4.52 16.59
N GLN A 197 -10.63 -4.47 15.27
CA GLN A 197 -9.89 -5.50 14.53
C GLN A 197 -8.42 -5.58 15.00
N LEU A 198 -7.76 -4.44 15.16
CA LEU A 198 -6.38 -4.38 15.63
C LEU A 198 -6.23 -4.99 17.04
N LEU A 199 -7.23 -4.80 17.91
CA LEU A 199 -7.22 -5.30 19.29
C LEU A 199 -7.56 -6.79 19.43
N HIS A 200 -8.28 -7.38 18.46
CA HIS A 200 -8.95 -8.67 18.68
C HIS A 200 -8.77 -9.70 17.56
N ALA A 201 -8.17 -9.37 16.41
CA ALA A 201 -8.07 -10.28 15.27
C ALA A 201 -6.77 -11.12 15.22
N GLY A 202 -5.83 -10.88 16.13
CA GLY A 202 -4.54 -11.58 16.22
C GLY A 202 -4.55 -12.89 17.01
#